data_AF-A0A2W5YNP7-F1
#
_entry.id   AF-A0A2W5YNP7-F1
#
_cell.length_a   1.000
_cell.length_b   1.000
_cell.length_c   1.000
_cell.angle_alpha   90.00
_cell.angle_beta   90.00
_cell.angle_gamma   90.00
#
_symmetry.space_group_name_H-M   'P 1'
#
loop_
_entity.id
_entity.type
_entity.pdbx_description
1 polymer ?
#
loop_
_entity_poly.entity_id
_entity_poly.type
_entity_poly.pdbx_seq_one_letter_code
_entity_poly.pdbx_strand_id
1 'polypeptide(L)'
;LQGEWKKLVCEDLILPSFKITKLEAVGRRLKRNYVFIFILIMVAWITKIFLHASAPVQGLPAFYAALRVGHIPSWLVAFIFVGTLASVIGITIYVGKKTTGEVSEFRTHRSLWRI
;
A
#
# COMPACT_ATOMS: atom_id res chain seq x y z
N LEU A 1 7.23 25.06 36.64
CA LEU A 1 7.12 24.19 35.44
C LEU A 1 5.72 23.61 35.15
N GLN A 2 4.65 23.95 35.91
CA GLN A 2 3.33 23.30 35.76
C GLN A 2 2.37 23.89 34.69
N GLY A 3 2.77 24.91 33.91
CA GLY A 3 1.86 25.64 33.01
C GLY A 3 2.15 25.53 31.49
N GLU A 4 3.38 25.22 31.09
CA GLU A 4 3.78 25.32 29.69
C GLU A 4 3.15 24.25 28.79
N TRP A 5 2.91 23.04 29.31
CA TRP A 5 2.30 21.96 28.52
C TRP A 5 0.87 22.29 28.08
N LYS A 6 0.08 23.00 28.92
CA LYS A 6 -1.28 23.43 28.55
C LYS A 6 -1.24 24.45 27.43
N LYS A 7 -0.26 25.36 27.47
CA LYS A 7 -0.09 26.39 26.44
C LYS A 7 0.31 25.77 25.10
N LEU A 8 1.25 24.83 25.13
CA LEU A 8 1.65 24.03 23.96
C LEU A 8 0.46 23.23 23.36
N VAL A 9 -0.37 22.60 24.19
CA VAL A 9 -1.56 21.87 23.72
C VAL A 9 -2.62 22.82 23.15
N CYS A 10 -2.85 23.98 23.76
CA CYS A 10 -3.76 24.99 23.20
C CYS A 10 -3.26 25.53 21.85
N GLU A 11 -1.96 25.80 21.73
CA GLU A 11 -1.34 26.29 20.47
C GLU A 11 -1.52 25.26 19.33
N ASP A 12 -1.30 23.97 19.62
CA ASP A 12 -1.45 22.88 18.64
C ASP A 12 -2.92 22.65 18.24
N LEU A 13 -3.87 22.96 19.14
CA LEU A 13 -5.32 22.96 18.84
C LEU A 13 -5.74 24.15 17.97
N ILE A 14 -5.14 25.33 18.18
CA ILE A 14 -5.47 26.56 17.44
C ILE A 14 -4.88 26.52 16.02
N LEU A 15 -3.73 25.88 15.84
CA LEU A 15 -3.07 25.71 14.55
C LEU A 15 -2.91 24.22 14.21
N PRO A 16 -3.96 23.54 13.71
CA PRO A 16 -3.87 22.14 13.35
C PRO A 16 -2.90 21.94 12.19
N SER A 17 -1.65 21.61 12.51
CA SER A 17 -0.62 21.29 11.54
C SER A 17 -0.60 19.78 11.32
N PHE A 18 -1.12 19.34 10.18
CA PHE A 18 -0.95 17.95 9.75
C PHE A 18 0.53 17.72 9.43
N LYS A 19 1.32 17.27 10.44
CA LYS A 19 2.72 16.87 10.28
C LYS A 19 2.93 15.79 9.22
N ILE A 20 1.87 15.03 8.92
CA ILE A 20 1.89 13.94 7.97
C ILE A 20 1.31 14.38 6.62
N THR A 21 2.01 14.06 5.54
CA THR A 21 1.48 14.34 4.19
C THR A 21 0.32 13.41 3.84
N LYS A 22 -0.63 13.86 3.00
CA LYS A 22 -1.80 13.07 2.59
C LYS A 22 -1.40 11.70 2.01
N LEU A 23 -0.33 11.66 1.21
CA LEU A 23 0.20 10.43 0.60
C LEU A 23 0.75 9.45 1.64
N GLU A 24 1.38 9.97 2.69
CA GLU A 24 1.93 9.16 3.77
C GLU A 24 0.83 8.58 4.67
N ALA A 25 -0.21 9.35 4.95
CA ALA A 25 -1.40 8.85 5.66
C ALA A 25 -2.10 7.72 4.89
N VAL A 26 -2.27 7.89 3.57
CA VAL A 26 -2.83 6.86 2.67
C VAL A 26 -1.92 5.63 2.65
N GLY A 27 -0.62 5.83 2.54
CA GLY A 27 0.37 4.76 2.55
C GLY A 27 0.30 3.88 3.80
N ARG A 28 0.25 4.50 4.98
CA ARG A 28 0.14 3.78 6.26
C ARG A 28 -1.12 2.92 6.33
N ARG A 29 -2.25 3.43 5.85
CA ARG A 29 -3.50 2.66 5.76
C ARG A 29 -3.39 1.52 4.76
N LEU A 30 -2.77 1.77 3.60
CA LEU A 30 -2.61 0.76 2.56
C LEU A 30 -1.82 -0.45 3.07
N LYS A 31 -0.66 -0.22 3.70
CA LYS A 31 0.21 -1.27 4.24
C LYS A 31 -0.50 -2.15 5.28
N ARG A 32 -1.27 -1.55 6.20
CA ARG A 32 -1.83 -2.27 7.34
C ARG A 32 -3.15 -2.99 7.03
N ASN A 33 -3.97 -2.43 6.13
CA ASN A 33 -5.33 -2.92 5.92
C ASN A 33 -5.60 -3.40 4.49
N TYR A 34 -5.12 -2.66 3.49
CA TYR A 34 -5.55 -2.89 2.10
C TYR A 34 -4.67 -3.87 1.33
N VAL A 35 -3.42 -4.10 1.74
CA VAL A 35 -2.54 -5.11 1.10
C VAL A 35 -3.20 -6.49 1.09
N PHE A 36 -3.80 -6.90 2.20
CA PHE A 36 -4.49 -8.20 2.28
C PHE A 36 -5.70 -8.30 1.34
N ILE A 37 -6.48 -7.23 1.23
CA ILE A 37 -7.63 -7.16 0.32
C ILE A 37 -7.16 -7.31 -1.13
N PHE A 38 -6.10 -6.60 -1.52
CA PHE A 38 -5.52 -6.72 -2.86
C PHE A 38 -5.01 -8.13 -3.15
N ILE A 39 -4.31 -8.77 -2.20
CA ILE A 39 -3.85 -10.15 -2.34
C ILE A 39 -5.04 -11.09 -2.53
N LEU A 40 -6.09 -10.95 -1.73
CA LEU A 40 -7.28 -11.80 -1.81
C LEU A 40 -7.99 -11.64 -3.16
N ILE A 41 -8.16 -10.39 -3.63
CA ILE A 41 -8.73 -10.11 -4.96
C ILE A 41 -7.86 -10.74 -6.06
N MET A 42 -6.53 -10.66 -5.93
CA MET A 42 -5.60 -11.23 -6.90
C MET A 42 -5.73 -12.76 -6.98
N VAL A 43 -5.79 -13.43 -5.82
CA VAL A 43 -5.99 -14.88 -5.74
C VAL A 43 -7.34 -15.27 -6.32
N ALA A 44 -8.41 -14.58 -5.94
CA ALA A 44 -9.75 -14.83 -6.48
C ALA A 44 -9.78 -14.69 -8.01
N TRP A 45 -9.07 -13.70 -8.55
CA TRP A 45 -8.96 -13.47 -9.97
C TRP A 45 -8.19 -14.57 -10.70
N ILE A 46 -7.07 -15.03 -10.13
CA ILE A 46 -6.32 -16.19 -10.64
C ILE A 46 -7.21 -17.44 -10.63
N THR A 47 -7.89 -17.72 -9.53
CA THR A 47 -8.81 -18.87 -9.42
C THR A 47 -9.92 -18.80 -10.47
N LYS A 48 -10.49 -17.61 -10.73
CA LYS A 48 -11.47 -17.41 -11.80
C LYS A 48 -10.90 -17.78 -13.17
N ILE A 49 -9.67 -17.37 -13.48
CA ILE A 49 -9.01 -17.70 -14.75
C ILE A 49 -8.80 -19.21 -14.86
N PHE A 50 -8.35 -19.87 -13.78
CA PHE A 50 -8.18 -21.33 -13.77
C PHE A 50 -9.51 -22.07 -13.98
N LEU A 51 -10.61 -21.61 -13.37
CA LEU A 51 -11.93 -22.22 -13.56
C LEU A 51 -12.50 -22.01 -14.97
N HIS A 52 -12.11 -20.94 -15.66
CA HIS A 52 -12.57 -20.65 -17.03
C HIS A 52 -11.61 -21.21 -18.10
N ALA A 53 -10.47 -21.79 -17.70
CA ALA A 53 -9.52 -22.39 -18.62
C ALA A 53 -10.10 -23.69 -19.19
N SER A 54 -10.44 -23.70 -20.48
CA SER A 54 -11.00 -24.87 -21.16
C SER A 54 -9.96 -25.95 -21.50
N ALA A 55 -8.66 -25.66 -21.33
CA ALA A 55 -7.55 -26.56 -21.62
C ALA A 55 -6.63 -26.71 -20.40
N PRO A 56 -5.97 -27.87 -20.21
CA PRO A 56 -5.04 -28.07 -19.12
C PRO A 56 -3.87 -27.08 -19.21
N VAL A 57 -3.68 -26.30 -18.14
CA VAL A 57 -2.62 -25.28 -18.07
C VAL A 57 -1.26 -25.98 -17.89
N GLN A 58 -0.62 -26.36 -18.99
CA GLN A 58 0.76 -26.86 -18.99
C GLN A 58 1.73 -25.72 -19.33
N GLY A 59 2.16 -24.98 -18.30
CA GLY A 59 3.20 -23.96 -18.40
C GLY A 59 2.72 -22.50 -18.56
N LEU A 60 3.68 -21.57 -18.53
CA LEU A 60 3.44 -20.12 -18.66
C LEU A 60 2.75 -19.71 -19.98
N PRO A 61 3.04 -20.31 -21.15
CA PRO A 61 2.34 -19.98 -22.39
C PRO A 61 0.86 -20.38 -22.35
N ALA A 62 0.56 -21.53 -21.74
CA ALA A 62 -0.81 -22.01 -21.55
C ALA A 62 -1.59 -21.10 -20.58
N PHE A 63 -0.93 -20.56 -19.56
CA PHE A 63 -1.52 -19.56 -18.67
C PHE A 63 -1.87 -18.26 -19.41
N TYR A 64 -0.97 -17.77 -20.28
CA TYR A 64 -1.24 -16.59 -21.11
C TYR A 64 -2.38 -16.80 -22.13
N ALA A 65 -2.53 -18.02 -22.65
CA ALA A 65 -3.67 -18.38 -23.49
C ALA A 65 -4.99 -18.45 -22.69
N ALA A 66 -4.95 -19.01 -21.47
CA ALA A 66 -6.09 -19.09 -20.56
C ALA A 66 -6.57 -17.71 -20.05
N LEU A 67 -5.71 -16.70 -20.12
CA LEU A 67 -6.03 -15.30 -19.82
C LEU A 67 -7.02 -14.66 -20.80
N ARG A 68 -7.31 -15.31 -21.93
CA ARG A 68 -8.31 -14.84 -22.89
C ARG A 68 -9.72 -15.03 -22.32
N VAL A 69 -10.37 -13.92 -21.99
CA VAL A 69 -11.76 -13.90 -21.55
C VAL A 69 -12.66 -13.52 -22.73
N GLY A 70 -13.26 -14.51 -23.39
CA GLY A 70 -14.18 -14.29 -24.52
C GLY A 70 -13.57 -13.46 -25.66
N HIS A 71 -14.14 -12.27 -25.90
CA HIS A 71 -13.72 -11.31 -26.93
C HIS A 71 -12.54 -10.40 -26.51
N ILE A 72 -12.14 -10.42 -25.24
CA ILE A 72 -11.08 -9.54 -24.74
C ILE A 72 -9.71 -10.17 -25.02
N PRO A 73 -8.76 -9.44 -25.64
CA PRO A 73 -7.43 -9.96 -25.93
C PRO A 73 -6.63 -10.23 -24.64
N SER A 74 -5.93 -11.36 -24.60
CA SER A 74 -5.15 -11.81 -23.43
C SER A 74 -4.05 -10.82 -23.03
N TRP A 75 -3.47 -10.09 -23.98
CA TRP A 75 -2.45 -9.06 -23.70
C TRP A 75 -2.98 -7.94 -22.81
N LEU A 76 -4.20 -7.47 -23.04
CA LEU A 76 -4.81 -6.39 -22.24
C LEU A 76 -5.03 -6.85 -20.80
N VAL A 77 -5.52 -8.07 -20.65
CA VAL A 77 -5.78 -8.68 -19.33
C VAL A 77 -4.47 -8.91 -18.58
N ALA A 78 -3.42 -9.36 -19.27
CA ALA A 78 -2.08 -9.50 -18.71
C ALA A 78 -1.49 -8.14 -18.31
N PHE A 79 -1.67 -7.10 -19.12
CA PHE A 79 -1.20 -5.75 -18.80
C PHE A 79 -1.86 -5.20 -17.54
N ILE A 80 -3.19 -5.36 -17.39
CA ILE A 80 -3.92 -4.94 -16.18
C ILE A 80 -3.44 -5.71 -14.95
N PHE A 81 -3.21 -7.03 -15.07
CA PHE A 81 -2.69 -7.84 -13.98
C PHE A 81 -1.30 -7.41 -13.53
N VAL A 82 -0.37 -7.28 -14.47
CA VAL A 82 1.00 -6.85 -14.17
C VAL A 82 0.99 -5.42 -13.64
N GLY A 83 0.16 -4.53 -14.20
CA GLY A 83 0.01 -3.16 -13.74
C GLY A 83 -0.53 -3.08 -12.31
N THR A 84 -1.53 -3.88 -11.96
CA THR A 84 -2.06 -3.93 -10.59
C THR A 84 -1.05 -4.51 -9.61
N LEU A 85 -0.34 -5.58 -9.96
CA LEU A 85 0.76 -6.11 -9.13
C LEU A 85 1.89 -5.10 -8.94
N ALA A 86 2.37 -4.49 -10.03
CA ALA A 86 3.43 -3.49 -9.98
C ALA A 86 3.02 -2.25 -9.18
N SER A 87 1.77 -1.81 -9.30
CA SER A 87 1.21 -0.71 -8.50
C SER A 87 1.18 -1.06 -7.01
N VAL A 88 0.64 -2.23 -6.63
CA VAL A 88 0.57 -2.65 -5.22
C VAL A 88 1.97 -2.81 -4.62
N ILE A 89 2.90 -3.45 -5.34
CA ILE A 89 4.30 -3.62 -4.91
C ILE A 89 5.00 -2.26 -4.81
N GLY A 90 4.88 -1.43 -5.84
CA GLY A 90 5.50 -0.10 -5.91
C GLY A 90 5.02 0.81 -4.78
N ILE A 91 3.70 0.84 -4.52
CA ILE A 91 3.15 1.62 -3.42
C ILE A 91 3.61 1.04 -2.07
N THR A 92 3.63 -0.29 -1.91
CA THR A 92 4.10 -0.92 -0.66
C THR A 92 5.56 -0.56 -0.36
N ILE A 93 6.43 -0.60 -1.37
CA ILE A 93 7.85 -0.23 -1.24
C ILE A 93 8.01 1.27 -0.97
N TYR A 94 7.30 2.12 -1.73
CA TYR A 94 7.33 3.58 -1.56
C TYR A 94 6.98 3.99 -0.13
N VAL A 95 5.91 3.40 0.41
CA VAL A 95 5.45 3.63 1.79
C VAL A 95 6.43 3.07 2.81
N GLY A 96 7.00 1.89 2.57
CA GLY A 96 8.02 1.28 3.41
C GLY A 96 9.25 2.18 3.56
N LYS A 97 9.72 2.79 2.46
CA LYS A 97 10.88 3.69 2.47
C LYS A 97 10.60 5.02 3.18
N LYS A 98 9.39 5.57 3.05
CA LYS A 98 9.00 6.86 3.66
C LYS A 98 8.69 6.74 5.16
N THR A 99 8.20 5.60 5.64
CA THR A 99 7.79 5.41 7.05
C THR A 99 8.98 5.34 8.03
N THR A 100 10.18 4.95 7.57
CA THR A 100 11.37 4.80 8.43
C THR A 100 11.95 6.14 8.90
N GLY A 101 11.60 7.26 8.27
CA GLY A 101 12.17 8.58 8.57
C GLY A 101 11.66 9.27 9.84
N GLU A 102 10.45 8.97 10.33
CA GLU A 102 9.85 9.73 11.45
C GLU A 102 10.24 9.24 12.86
N VAL A 103 10.78 8.01 13.02
CA VAL A 103 11.11 7.48 14.36
C VAL A 103 12.43 8.05 14.91
N SER A 104 13.29 8.61 14.06
CA SER A 104 14.54 9.24 14.51
C SER A 104 14.32 10.63 15.11
N GLU A 105 13.39 11.44 14.60
CA GLU A 105 13.15 12.81 15.10
C GLU A 105 12.62 12.83 16.54
N PHE A 106 11.69 11.93 16.89
CA PHE A 106 11.16 11.85 18.26
C PHE A 106 12.17 11.35 19.30
N ARG A 107 13.20 10.59 18.88
CA ARG A 107 14.27 10.14 19.79
C ARG A 107 15.21 11.28 20.13
N THR A 108 15.53 12.16 19.18
CA THR A 108 16.45 13.30 19.36
C THR A 108 15.86 14.37 20.28
N HIS A 109 14.54 14.58 20.23
CA HIS A 109 13.90 15.55 21.13
C HIS A 109 13.84 15.03 22.58
N ARG A 110 13.69 13.71 22.81
CA ARG A 110 13.65 13.12 24.16
C ARG A 110 14.98 13.26 24.92
N SER A 111 16.12 13.36 24.25
CA SER A 111 17.41 13.62 24.92
C SER A 111 17.56 15.05 25.47
N LEU A 112 16.77 16.01 24.97
CA LEU A 112 16.80 17.40 25.47
C LEU A 112 15.96 17.62 26.73
N TRP A 113 15.09 16.67 27.10
CA TRP A 113 14.28 16.71 28.33
C TRP A 113 14.95 16.00 29.51
N ARG A 114 16.21 15.60 29.37
CA ARG A 114 17.02 15.05 30.46
C ARG A 114 17.87 16.17 31.08
N ILE A 115 17.21 17.18 31.63
CA ILE A 115 17.79 18.19 32.52
C ILE A 115 16.81 18.36 33.69
#